data_AF-A0A5C5RPV7-F1
#
_entry.id   AF-A0A5C5RPV7-F1
#
_cell.length_a   1.000
_cell.length_b   1.000
_cell.length_c   1.000
_cell.angle_alpha   90.00
_cell.angle_beta   90.00
_cell.angle_gamma   90.00
#
_symmetry.space_group_name_H-M   'P 1'
#
loop_
_entity.id
_entity.type
_entity.pdbx_description
1 polymer ?
#
loop_
_entity_poly.entity_id
_entity_poly.type
_entity_poly.pdbx_seq_one_letter_code
_entity_poly.pdbx_strand_id
1 'polypeptide(L)'
;MTTQLIRDVQIPVGNDCVVVADLIKPSGDAPTPVLVTVMPYRRDTAGHVTHADAMTWFAERGYASVFIDPRGLGGSSGTMLPPLDPQEGRDAAAAIEWIADQPWCDGSIGMWGMSYGGIMTLRTAALRPRGLKAIVPIFFTADGSDGLANPSGVRGGVMATGLWGTKTLLDQVLPPVRTNPTSIEMESWRARLDETPNIIDFWQHGPDDPVWGERAIDATLVDVPALCFSGWRDLFCSGSVRAYEAIPTRKHLVAGPWMHVEPSASPIAPAEHRELMLRWWDRWLRDKAEPEFDADGATVFVQGSAQSWREYTAWPPAESRSVVFDAATSSELIPAPDDGASAPPHWPAVSVSDAVAGTQSGTWYIPTFGYGLPLDEQEDDRRAVAIDGEELTEDTVIIGAPTADVVTGEGTTSDRIVVRVADVAPDGSSHLITTGIAPITGGAGQWRVTLAPTAYQVPAGHRIRIVVSSSDFPHVLPAVQADGSSSVLEVQGLRQHLLTIDPGAGVPTTLPPPPTALPDGIISAAPVWKIGRDLILDGVEMLSGADVAVRTFDEAHVYESSTRDFAEVNNLAPSMARLTFDHAATVRLANGRTIEGSVHSEFVGGKLTAHAKVRVGDDLVVDRIWEV
;
A
#
# COMPACT_ATOMS: atom_id res chain seq x y z
N MET A 1 29.07 15.34 -2.86
CA MET A 1 29.41 16.64 -2.20
C MET A 1 29.40 16.41 -0.70
N THR A 2 30.05 17.23 0.14
CA THR A 2 29.80 17.16 1.58
C THR A 2 28.40 17.70 1.88
N THR A 3 27.74 17.14 2.91
CA THR A 3 26.38 17.53 3.30
C THR A 3 26.38 18.15 4.71
N GLN A 4 25.31 18.86 5.02
CA GLN A 4 25.05 19.47 6.33
C GLN A 4 23.64 19.09 6.78
N LEU A 5 23.51 18.56 8.00
CA LEU A 5 22.24 18.33 8.68
C LEU A 5 21.90 19.51 9.58
N ILE A 6 20.68 20.02 9.44
CA ILE A 6 20.06 21.03 10.31
C ILE A 6 18.78 20.40 10.86
N ARG A 7 18.69 20.31 12.19
CA ARG A 7 17.57 19.67 12.87
C ARG A 7 16.55 20.67 13.35
N ASP A 8 15.34 20.17 13.54
CA ASP A 8 14.24 20.88 14.16
C ASP A 8 13.97 22.26 13.54
N VAL A 9 14.02 22.32 12.21
CA VAL A 9 13.59 23.47 11.44
C VAL A 9 12.11 23.69 11.71
N GLN A 10 11.77 24.83 12.28
CA GLN A 10 10.40 25.22 12.60
C GLN A 10 9.74 25.90 11.40
N ILE A 11 8.67 25.32 10.91
CA ILE A 11 7.95 25.77 9.72
C ILE A 11 6.52 26.17 10.14
N PRO A 12 6.17 27.46 10.16
CA PRO A 12 4.82 27.90 10.47
C PRO A 12 3.84 27.49 9.35
N VAL A 13 2.78 26.77 9.72
CA VAL A 13 1.73 26.31 8.80
C VAL A 13 0.36 26.76 9.31
N GLY A 14 -0.07 27.94 8.86
CA GLY A 14 -1.24 28.63 9.38
C GLY A 14 -0.98 29.45 10.65
N ASN A 15 -2.05 29.95 11.28
CA ASN A 15 -1.93 30.97 12.33
C ASN A 15 -1.41 30.45 13.68
N ASP A 16 -1.65 29.17 14.00
CA ASP A 16 -1.39 28.61 15.34
C ASP A 16 -0.65 27.26 15.32
N CYS A 17 -0.05 26.87 14.19
CA CYS A 17 0.68 25.61 14.06
C CYS A 17 2.08 25.81 13.47
N VAL A 18 3.03 25.08 14.04
CA VAL A 18 4.40 24.99 13.58
C VAL A 18 4.70 23.51 13.42
N VAL A 19 4.98 23.09 12.19
CA VAL A 19 5.51 21.76 11.92
C VAL A 19 7.03 21.78 12.00
N VAL A 20 7.61 20.66 12.39
CA VAL A 20 9.06 20.54 12.61
C VAL A 20 9.65 19.58 11.59
N ALA A 21 10.81 19.97 11.06
CA ALA A 21 11.47 19.25 9.99
C ALA A 21 12.97 19.06 10.24
N ASP A 22 13.54 18.03 9.61
CA ASP A 22 14.99 17.90 9.43
C ASP A 22 15.36 18.26 7.98
N LEU A 23 16.44 19.03 7.84
CA LEU A 23 16.98 19.50 6.57
C LEU A 23 18.39 18.94 6.37
N ILE A 24 18.59 18.18 5.30
CA ILE A 24 19.91 17.77 4.82
C ILE A 24 20.18 18.52 3.52
N LYS A 25 21.24 19.32 3.47
CA LYS A 25 21.59 20.10 2.28
C LYS A 25 23.06 19.98 1.90
N PRO A 26 23.44 20.29 0.65
CA PRO A 26 24.84 20.45 0.28
C PRO A 26 25.53 21.50 1.19
N SER A 27 26.80 21.26 1.53
CA SER A 27 27.61 22.26 2.25
C SER A 27 27.81 23.52 1.40
N GLY A 28 27.82 24.68 2.05
CA GLY A 28 27.92 26.00 1.40
C GLY A 28 26.61 26.79 1.42
N ASP A 29 26.63 27.99 0.83
CA ASP A 29 25.54 28.97 0.92
C ASP A 29 24.74 29.13 -0.39
N ALA A 30 25.09 28.39 -1.44
CA ALA A 30 24.36 28.45 -2.71
C ALA A 30 22.94 27.89 -2.55
N PRO A 31 21.89 28.59 -3.03
CA PRO A 31 20.54 28.05 -3.07
C PRO A 31 20.48 26.83 -3.99
N THR A 32 19.65 25.85 -3.63
CA THR A 32 19.49 24.60 -4.37
C THR A 32 18.03 24.21 -4.50
N PRO A 33 17.68 23.36 -5.48
CA PRO A 33 16.35 22.74 -5.51
C PRO A 33 16.15 21.87 -4.26
N VAL A 34 14.90 21.79 -3.79
CA VAL A 34 14.55 21.12 -2.53
C VAL A 34 13.59 19.96 -2.78
N LEU A 35 13.84 18.82 -2.14
CA LEU A 35 12.98 17.64 -2.15
C LEU A 35 12.29 17.52 -0.78
N VAL A 36 10.96 17.48 -0.77
CA VAL A 36 10.16 17.48 0.46
C VAL A 36 9.42 16.16 0.63
N THR A 37 9.44 15.63 1.86
CA THR A 37 8.63 14.48 2.28
C THR A 37 7.88 14.82 3.55
N VAL A 38 6.59 14.48 3.60
CA VAL A 38 5.69 14.69 4.75
C VAL A 38 5.03 13.36 5.08
N MET A 39 5.27 12.81 6.28
CA MET A 39 4.66 11.52 6.67
C MET A 39 4.54 11.33 8.19
N PRO A 40 3.52 10.60 8.68
CA PRO A 40 3.21 10.49 10.11
C PRO A 40 4.09 9.46 10.87
N TYR A 41 5.26 9.10 10.36
CA TYR A 41 6.10 8.00 10.88
C TYR A 41 7.28 8.47 11.74
N ARG A 42 7.26 9.73 12.18
CA ARG A 42 8.16 10.37 13.14
C ARG A 42 9.64 10.43 12.75
N ARG A 43 10.22 11.64 12.77
CA ARG A 43 11.68 11.87 12.58
C ARG A 43 12.58 11.24 13.63
N ASP A 44 12.05 11.10 14.85
CA ASP A 44 12.79 10.65 16.04
C ASP A 44 12.68 9.13 16.28
N THR A 45 12.04 8.38 15.38
CA THR A 45 11.91 6.91 15.47
C THR A 45 12.41 6.21 14.19
N ALA A 46 12.01 4.95 13.99
CA ALA A 46 12.42 4.13 12.85
C ALA A 46 11.98 4.70 11.48
N GLY A 47 10.92 5.52 11.41
CA GLY A 47 10.41 6.04 10.13
C GLY A 47 11.41 6.90 9.37
N HIS A 48 12.31 7.60 10.08
CA HIS A 48 13.32 8.45 9.45
C HIS A 48 14.51 7.68 8.89
N VAL A 49 14.80 6.48 9.40
CA VAL A 49 16.06 5.77 9.10
C VAL A 49 16.18 5.45 7.61
N THR A 50 15.13 4.95 6.97
CA THR A 50 15.16 4.65 5.53
C THR A 50 15.16 5.91 4.67
N HIS A 51 14.48 6.98 5.10
CA HIS A 51 14.41 8.23 4.36
C HIS A 51 15.70 9.05 4.45
N ALA A 52 16.40 9.02 5.59
CA ALA A 52 17.62 9.78 5.80
C ALA A 52 18.76 9.36 4.86
N ASP A 53 18.84 8.08 4.49
CA ASP A 53 19.76 7.57 3.47
C ASP A 53 19.46 8.20 2.10
N ALA A 54 18.21 8.18 1.66
CA ALA A 54 17.79 8.85 0.43
C ALA A 54 18.03 10.37 0.47
N MET A 55 17.67 11.03 1.58
CA MET A 55 17.88 12.47 1.77
C MET A 55 19.36 12.86 1.64
N THR A 56 20.25 12.07 2.25
CA THR A 56 21.70 12.26 2.16
C THR A 56 22.19 12.03 0.74
N TRP A 57 21.76 10.95 0.10
CA TRP A 57 22.13 10.60 -1.26
C TRP A 57 21.78 11.71 -2.28
N PHE A 58 20.60 12.33 -2.16
CA PHE A 58 20.18 13.46 -2.98
C PHE A 58 20.97 14.74 -2.66
N ALA A 59 21.27 15.00 -1.38
CA ALA A 59 22.11 16.13 -0.96
C ALA A 59 23.54 16.04 -1.48
N GLU A 60 24.12 14.86 -1.56
CA GLU A 60 25.43 14.67 -2.17
C GLU A 60 25.46 15.01 -3.67
N ARG A 61 24.27 15.05 -4.32
CA ARG A 61 24.02 15.34 -5.74
C ARG A 61 23.41 16.73 -5.96
N GLY A 62 23.42 17.58 -4.94
CA GLY A 62 23.09 18.99 -5.02
C GLY A 62 21.61 19.33 -4.81
N TYR A 63 20.81 18.45 -4.20
CA TYR A 63 19.43 18.71 -3.82
C TYR A 63 19.33 18.82 -2.30
N ALA A 64 18.77 19.91 -1.77
CA ALA A 64 18.40 19.91 -0.36
C ALA A 64 17.21 18.96 -0.13
N SER A 65 17.16 18.29 1.00
CA SER A 65 16.12 17.33 1.36
C SER A 65 15.50 17.73 2.70
N VAL A 66 14.17 17.82 2.75
CA VAL A 66 13.41 18.20 3.95
C VAL A 66 12.42 17.10 4.29
N PHE A 67 12.50 16.60 5.50
CA PHE A 67 11.55 15.65 6.06
C PHE A 67 10.73 16.31 7.15
N ILE A 68 9.40 16.28 7.06
CA ILE A 68 8.50 17.02 7.94
C ILE A 68 7.64 16.05 8.75
N ASP A 69 7.60 16.22 10.07
CA ASP A 69 6.57 15.62 10.92
C ASP A 69 5.26 16.41 10.74
N PRO A 70 4.12 15.78 10.39
CA PRO A 70 2.84 16.46 10.31
C PRO A 70 2.42 17.12 11.64
N ARG A 71 1.42 18.00 11.58
CA ARG A 71 0.76 18.56 12.76
C ARG A 71 0.40 17.46 13.75
N GLY A 72 0.62 17.71 15.04
CA GLY A 72 0.22 16.76 16.07
C GLY A 72 1.14 15.55 16.23
N LEU A 73 2.25 15.45 15.50
CA LEU A 73 3.19 14.32 15.58
C LEU A 73 4.62 14.80 15.83
N GLY A 74 5.43 13.93 16.44
CA GLY A 74 6.83 14.23 16.76
C GLY A 74 6.98 15.57 17.49
N GLY A 75 7.92 16.39 17.01
CA GLY A 75 8.18 17.75 17.55
C GLY A 75 7.24 18.85 17.05
N SER A 76 6.38 18.58 16.06
CA SER A 76 5.40 19.54 15.55
C SER A 76 4.42 19.97 16.63
N SER A 77 3.79 21.14 16.53
CA SER A 77 2.76 21.61 17.47
C SER A 77 1.35 21.18 17.04
N GLY A 78 0.32 21.62 17.79
CA GLY A 78 -1.08 21.30 17.52
C GLY A 78 -1.49 19.89 17.94
N THR A 79 -2.75 19.56 17.64
CA THR A 79 -3.36 18.24 17.88
C THR A 79 -3.32 17.41 16.60
N MET A 80 -3.30 16.09 16.79
CA MET A 80 -3.34 15.17 15.67
C MET A 80 -4.69 15.25 14.98
N LEU A 81 -4.67 15.27 13.65
CA LEU A 81 -5.87 15.23 12.84
C LEU A 81 -6.28 13.77 12.61
N PRO A 82 -7.56 13.52 12.29
CA PRO A 82 -7.95 12.24 11.72
C PRO A 82 -7.05 11.87 10.54
N PRO A 83 -6.73 10.58 10.35
CA PRO A 83 -5.91 10.14 9.23
C PRO A 83 -6.56 10.54 7.89
N LEU A 84 -5.74 11.07 6.98
CA LEU A 84 -6.10 11.55 5.65
C LEU A 84 -6.97 12.81 5.66
N ASP A 85 -6.96 13.59 6.74
CA ASP A 85 -7.68 14.86 6.80
C ASP A 85 -7.15 15.84 5.73
N PRO A 86 -8.03 16.54 4.98
CA PRO A 86 -7.62 17.54 4.00
C PRO A 86 -6.71 18.65 4.55
N GLN A 87 -6.77 18.94 5.85
CA GLN A 87 -5.91 19.90 6.52
C GLN A 87 -4.45 19.47 6.50
N GLU A 88 -4.13 18.17 6.52
CA GLU A 88 -2.74 17.70 6.39
C GLU A 88 -2.13 18.22 5.08
N GLY A 89 -2.88 18.16 3.98
CA GLY A 89 -2.44 18.67 2.68
C GLY A 89 -2.26 20.18 2.67
N ARG A 90 -3.14 20.93 3.36
CA ARG A 90 -3.03 22.39 3.49
C ARG A 90 -1.80 22.79 4.30
N ASP A 91 -1.48 22.06 5.35
CA ASP A 91 -0.27 22.28 6.15
C ASP A 91 0.98 21.98 5.32
N ALA A 92 1.00 20.89 4.56
CA ALA A 92 2.10 20.55 3.66
C ALA A 92 2.28 21.59 2.53
N ALA A 93 1.19 22.09 1.95
CA ALA A 93 1.22 23.17 0.95
C ALA A 93 1.83 24.45 1.53
N ALA A 94 1.41 24.86 2.73
CA ALA A 94 1.98 26.02 3.41
C ALA A 94 3.47 25.83 3.73
N ALA A 95 3.88 24.61 4.10
CA ALA A 95 5.29 24.30 4.33
C ALA A 95 6.12 24.43 3.05
N ILE A 96 5.62 23.94 1.91
CA ILE A 96 6.28 24.10 0.60
C ILE A 96 6.46 25.59 0.26
N GLU A 97 5.43 26.41 0.43
CA GLU A 97 5.51 27.84 0.15
C GLU A 97 6.50 28.56 1.06
N TRP A 98 6.54 28.18 2.34
CA TRP A 98 7.55 28.71 3.28
C TRP A 98 8.97 28.30 2.88
N ILE A 99 9.17 27.03 2.49
CA ILE A 99 10.47 26.51 2.01
C ILE A 99 10.92 27.27 0.76
N ALA A 100 10.02 27.57 -0.17
CA ALA A 100 10.31 28.29 -1.40
C ALA A 100 10.85 29.71 -1.17
N ASP A 101 10.57 30.30 -0.01
CA ASP A 101 11.03 31.65 0.37
C ASP A 101 12.34 31.64 1.16
N GLN A 102 12.89 30.46 1.47
CA GLN A 102 14.12 30.37 2.24
C GLN A 102 15.35 30.69 1.38
N PRO A 103 16.37 31.36 1.93
CA PRO A 103 17.56 31.79 1.17
C PRO A 103 18.42 30.62 0.65
N TRP A 104 18.19 29.40 1.15
CA TRP A 104 18.88 28.18 0.70
C TRP A 104 18.07 27.40 -0.35
N CYS A 105 16.85 27.82 -0.68
CA CYS A 105 16.04 27.26 -1.77
C CYS A 105 16.17 28.16 -3.00
N ASP A 106 16.31 27.57 -4.18
CA ASP A 106 16.32 28.31 -5.45
C ASP A 106 14.91 28.59 -6.02
N GLY A 107 13.87 28.26 -5.24
CA GLY A 107 12.46 28.35 -5.62
C GLY A 107 11.90 27.13 -6.34
N SER A 108 12.70 26.10 -6.60
CA SER A 108 12.29 24.85 -7.25
C SER A 108 12.15 23.72 -6.22
N ILE A 109 10.93 23.22 -6.05
CA ILE A 109 10.62 22.17 -5.07
C ILE A 109 10.05 20.95 -5.77
N GLY A 110 10.55 19.78 -5.42
CA GLY A 110 9.93 18.48 -5.70
C GLY A 110 9.35 17.89 -4.42
N MET A 111 8.25 17.15 -4.53
CA MET A 111 7.67 16.42 -3.38
C MET A 111 7.62 14.93 -3.68
N TRP A 112 7.96 14.11 -2.71
CA TRP A 112 7.94 12.66 -2.85
C TRP A 112 7.68 11.95 -1.52
N GLY A 113 7.26 10.70 -1.63
CA GLY A 113 7.13 9.81 -0.49
C GLY A 113 6.51 8.48 -0.86
N MET A 114 6.67 7.51 0.02
CA MET A 114 6.08 6.18 -0.09
C MET A 114 4.87 6.04 0.81
N SER A 115 3.87 5.25 0.41
CA SER A 115 2.70 4.93 1.24
C SER A 115 1.93 6.21 1.59
N TYR A 116 1.68 6.47 2.87
CA TYR A 116 1.10 7.73 3.35
C TYR A 116 1.84 8.97 2.82
N GLY A 117 3.16 8.92 2.68
CA GLY A 117 3.94 10.00 2.07
C GLY A 117 3.62 10.21 0.58
N GLY A 118 3.28 9.14 -0.15
CA GLY A 118 2.81 9.19 -1.53
C GLY A 118 1.40 9.78 -1.64
N ILE A 119 0.51 9.42 -0.71
CA ILE A 119 -0.83 10.01 -0.58
C ILE A 119 -0.71 11.52 -0.27
N MET A 120 0.16 11.89 0.66
CA MET A 120 0.45 13.29 1.00
C MET A 120 1.06 14.07 -0.17
N THR A 121 1.92 13.42 -0.96
CA THR A 121 2.48 14.00 -2.19
C THR A 121 1.38 14.35 -3.18
N LEU A 122 0.44 13.42 -3.43
CA LEU A 122 -0.70 13.66 -4.32
C LEU A 122 -1.65 14.73 -3.77
N ARG A 123 -2.02 14.65 -2.48
CA ARG A 123 -2.92 15.60 -1.80
C ARG A 123 -2.39 17.02 -1.87
N THR A 124 -1.10 17.19 -1.61
CA THR A 124 -0.45 18.50 -1.60
C THR A 124 -0.34 19.07 -3.00
N ALA A 125 0.00 18.25 -3.99
CA ALA A 125 0.07 18.68 -5.39
C ALA A 125 -1.26 19.17 -5.95
N ALA A 126 -2.38 18.52 -5.56
CA ALA A 126 -3.72 18.96 -5.94
C ALA A 126 -4.09 20.37 -5.43
N LEU A 127 -3.39 20.88 -4.40
CA LEU A 127 -3.54 22.24 -3.88
C LEU A 127 -2.68 23.28 -4.60
N ARG A 128 -1.78 22.85 -5.50
CA ARG A 128 -0.94 23.71 -6.37
C ARG A 128 -0.11 24.76 -5.61
N PRO A 129 0.62 24.38 -4.54
CA PRO A 129 1.42 25.34 -3.78
C PRO A 129 2.50 25.98 -4.64
N ARG A 130 2.76 27.27 -4.40
CA ARG A 130 3.85 27.96 -5.11
C ARG A 130 5.20 27.30 -4.82
N GLY A 131 5.96 27.08 -5.88
CA GLY A 131 7.32 26.52 -5.82
C GLY A 131 7.38 25.03 -6.11
N LEU A 132 6.27 24.29 -6.00
CA LEU A 132 6.21 22.89 -6.42
C LEU A 132 6.32 22.78 -7.95
N LYS A 133 7.25 21.96 -8.43
CA LYS A 133 7.57 21.81 -9.86
C LYS A 133 7.38 20.40 -10.40
N ALA A 134 7.48 19.37 -9.56
CA ALA A 134 7.24 17.98 -9.93
C ALA A 134 7.00 17.11 -8.69
N ILE A 135 6.38 15.95 -8.87
CA ILE A 135 6.13 14.99 -7.81
C ILE A 135 6.58 13.56 -8.13
N VAL A 136 6.88 12.80 -7.08
CA VAL A 136 7.11 11.34 -7.14
C VAL A 136 6.30 10.66 -6.02
N PRO A 137 5.02 10.31 -6.26
CA PRO A 137 4.27 9.47 -5.33
C PRO A 137 4.58 7.98 -5.56
N ILE A 138 4.88 7.26 -4.47
CA ILE A 138 5.26 5.83 -4.48
C ILE A 138 4.23 5.03 -3.65
N PHE A 139 3.63 3.98 -4.23
CA PHE A 139 2.62 3.11 -3.57
C PHE A 139 1.53 3.91 -2.84
N PHE A 140 0.64 4.54 -3.60
CA PHE A 140 -0.27 5.57 -3.13
C PHE A 140 -1.69 5.37 -3.69
N THR A 141 -2.65 6.12 -3.15
CA THR A 141 -4.04 6.15 -3.64
C THR A 141 -4.60 7.56 -3.53
N ALA A 142 -5.58 7.87 -4.38
CA ALA A 142 -6.38 9.09 -4.30
C ALA A 142 -7.61 8.92 -3.40
N ASP A 143 -8.03 7.68 -3.15
CA ASP A 143 -9.15 7.32 -2.29
C ASP A 143 -8.62 6.45 -1.14
N GLY A 144 -8.69 6.96 0.09
CA GLY A 144 -8.22 6.27 1.29
C GLY A 144 -9.20 5.24 1.84
N SER A 145 -10.44 5.21 1.35
CA SER A 145 -11.37 4.12 1.64
C SER A 145 -10.91 2.88 0.88
N ASP A 146 -10.73 3.02 -0.44
CA ASP A 146 -10.30 1.92 -1.29
C ASP A 146 -8.81 1.59 -1.12
N GLY A 147 -8.47 0.31 -1.13
CA GLY A 147 -7.12 -0.22 -0.93
C GLY A 147 -6.55 -0.11 0.49
N LEU A 148 -7.04 0.83 1.32
CA LEU A 148 -6.60 1.00 2.71
C LEU A 148 -7.67 0.57 3.72
N ALA A 149 -8.62 1.45 4.07
CA ALA A 149 -9.56 1.19 5.18
C ALA A 149 -10.63 0.13 4.85
N ASN A 150 -11.18 0.21 3.64
CA ASN A 150 -12.25 -0.63 3.13
C ASN A 150 -11.84 -1.16 1.73
N PRO A 151 -10.94 -2.15 1.65
CA PRO A 151 -10.38 -2.62 0.39
C PRO A 151 -11.50 -3.02 -0.59
N SER A 152 -11.50 -2.40 -1.77
CA SER A 152 -12.51 -2.57 -2.82
C SER A 152 -13.95 -2.35 -2.34
N GLY A 153 -14.16 -1.44 -1.38
CA GLY A 153 -15.49 -1.13 -0.85
C GLY A 153 -16.05 -2.17 0.12
N VAL A 154 -15.24 -3.14 0.56
CA VAL A 154 -15.62 -4.12 1.58
C VAL A 154 -15.10 -3.68 2.94
N ARG A 155 -15.95 -3.77 3.97
CA ARG A 155 -15.56 -3.41 5.34
C ARG A 155 -14.47 -4.34 5.87
N GLY A 156 -13.50 -3.78 6.57
CA GLY A 156 -12.64 -4.53 7.50
C GLY A 156 -11.41 -5.15 6.85
N GLY A 157 -10.60 -4.33 6.17
CA GLY A 157 -9.25 -4.73 5.77
C GLY A 157 -8.37 -4.96 7.00
N VAL A 158 -7.97 -6.21 7.23
CA VAL A 158 -7.06 -6.65 8.33
C VAL A 158 -5.78 -5.82 8.40
N MET A 159 -5.36 -5.30 7.25
CA MET A 159 -4.15 -4.50 7.06
C MET A 159 -4.24 -3.09 7.67
N ALA A 160 -5.30 -2.33 7.39
CA ALA A 160 -5.42 -0.94 7.85
C ALA A 160 -5.88 -0.85 9.32
N THR A 161 -6.83 -1.71 9.72
CA THR A 161 -7.40 -1.69 11.07
C THR A 161 -6.55 -2.45 12.09
N GLY A 162 -5.69 -3.36 11.65
CA GLY A 162 -4.78 -4.12 12.50
C GLY A 162 -3.34 -3.66 12.39
N LEU A 163 -2.66 -4.10 11.32
CA LEU A 163 -1.21 -3.91 11.14
C LEU A 163 -0.76 -2.45 11.22
N TRP A 164 -1.32 -1.59 10.37
CA TRP A 164 -0.95 -0.17 10.33
C TRP A 164 -1.53 0.59 11.52
N GLY A 165 -2.79 0.33 11.87
CA GLY A 165 -3.46 0.97 13.01
C GLY A 165 -2.73 0.75 14.34
N THR A 166 -2.29 -0.47 14.61
CA THR A 166 -1.60 -0.82 15.87
C THR A 166 -0.18 -0.27 15.90
N LYS A 167 0.52 -0.29 14.76
CA LYS A 167 1.82 0.37 14.64
C LYS A 167 1.72 1.87 14.85
N THR A 168 0.76 2.55 14.21
CA THR A 168 0.60 4.00 14.36
C THR A 168 0.13 4.37 15.76
N LEU A 169 -0.70 3.55 16.41
CA LEU A 169 -1.02 3.73 17.83
C LEU A 169 0.23 3.66 18.71
N LEU A 170 1.15 2.72 18.45
CA LEU A 170 2.43 2.68 19.17
C LEU A 170 3.24 3.98 18.95
N ASP A 171 3.34 4.44 17.70
CA ASP A 171 4.04 5.69 17.36
C ASP A 171 3.38 6.92 18.02
N GLN A 172 2.04 6.92 18.19
CA GLN A 172 1.24 7.98 18.82
C GLN A 172 1.43 8.04 20.34
N VAL A 173 1.50 6.89 21.02
CA VAL A 173 1.60 6.86 22.49
C VAL A 173 3.04 7.03 22.99
N LEU A 174 4.04 6.73 22.17
CA LEU A 174 5.44 6.93 22.54
C LEU A 174 5.73 8.42 22.78
N PRO A 175 6.38 8.81 23.89
CA PRO A 175 6.83 10.18 24.10
C PRO A 175 7.89 10.59 23.06
N PRO A 176 8.25 11.90 22.98
CA PRO A 176 9.38 12.35 22.18
C PRO A 176 10.63 11.53 22.49
N VAL A 177 11.23 10.96 21.46
CA VAL A 177 12.41 10.08 21.54
C VAL A 177 13.66 10.96 21.49
N ARG A 178 13.87 11.71 22.56
CA ARG A 178 14.99 12.65 22.71
C ARG A 178 15.72 12.41 24.01
N THR A 179 17.03 12.67 24.03
CA THR A 179 17.85 12.62 25.25
C THR A 179 17.30 13.56 26.33
N ASN A 180 16.91 14.78 25.93
CA ASN A 180 16.42 15.84 26.82
C ASN A 180 15.20 16.55 26.21
N PRO A 181 13.99 15.96 26.27
CA PRO A 181 12.79 16.62 25.78
C PRO A 181 12.45 17.85 26.65
N THR A 182 11.98 18.91 26.01
CA THR A 182 11.52 20.14 26.66
C THR A 182 10.17 19.92 27.37
N SER A 183 9.83 20.82 28.30
CA SER A 183 8.51 20.77 28.95
C SER A 183 7.37 20.95 27.95
N ILE A 184 7.55 21.79 26.93
CA ILE A 184 6.56 22.05 25.88
C ILE A 184 6.33 20.81 25.01
N GLU A 185 7.38 20.09 24.62
CA GLU A 185 7.26 18.83 23.88
C GLU A 185 6.51 17.78 24.70
N MET A 186 6.82 17.66 25.99
CA MET A 186 6.14 16.72 26.89
C MET A 186 4.68 17.11 27.17
N GLU A 187 4.37 18.40 27.31
CA GLU A 187 2.99 18.89 27.46
C GLU A 187 2.18 18.64 26.18
N SER A 188 2.77 18.92 25.02
CA SER A 188 2.14 18.68 23.71
C SER A 188 1.89 17.20 23.48
N TRP A 189 2.85 16.34 23.79
CA TRP A 189 2.67 14.88 23.73
C TRP A 189 1.52 14.42 24.64
N ARG A 190 1.50 14.85 25.90
CA ARG A 190 0.41 14.47 26.82
C ARG A 190 -0.96 14.91 26.33
N ALA A 191 -1.07 16.12 25.79
CA ALA A 191 -2.32 16.64 25.26
C ALA A 191 -2.88 15.77 24.11
N ARG A 192 -2.01 15.13 23.32
CA ARG A 192 -2.42 14.27 22.20
C ARG A 192 -2.91 12.89 22.63
N LEU A 193 -2.56 12.43 23.83
CA LEU A 193 -2.99 11.12 24.34
C LEU A 193 -4.50 11.04 24.60
N ASP A 194 -5.19 12.17 24.62
CA ASP A 194 -6.64 12.26 24.77
C ASP A 194 -7.38 12.33 23.42
N GLU A 195 -6.66 12.42 22.30
CA GLU A 195 -7.25 12.40 20.95
C GLU A 195 -7.63 10.98 20.52
N THR A 196 -8.55 10.87 19.56
CA THR A 196 -8.94 9.59 18.97
C THR A 196 -7.76 8.99 18.18
N PRO A 197 -7.30 7.76 18.50
CA PRO A 197 -6.25 7.11 17.74
C PRO A 197 -6.66 6.77 16.31
N ASN A 198 -5.68 6.67 15.40
CA ASN A 198 -5.94 6.38 13.98
C ASN A 198 -6.67 5.05 13.78
N ILE A 199 -6.29 4.03 14.56
CA ILE A 199 -6.92 2.70 14.52
C ILE A 199 -8.41 2.77 14.86
N ILE A 200 -8.80 3.66 15.77
CA ILE A 200 -10.19 3.84 16.20
C ILE A 200 -10.99 4.61 15.16
N ASP A 201 -10.43 5.69 14.61
CA ASP A 201 -11.06 6.47 13.55
C ASP A 201 -11.37 5.60 12.32
N PHE A 202 -10.38 4.87 11.80
CA PHE A 202 -10.59 3.98 10.65
C PHE A 202 -11.63 2.89 10.92
N TRP A 203 -11.67 2.34 12.14
CA TRP A 203 -12.63 1.30 12.50
C TRP A 203 -14.09 1.80 12.50
N GLN A 204 -14.30 3.07 12.83
CA GLN A 204 -15.63 3.68 12.92
C GLN A 204 -16.26 3.95 11.56
N HIS A 205 -15.46 4.05 10.50
CA HIS A 205 -15.92 4.47 9.17
C HIS A 205 -15.98 3.30 8.17
N GLY A 206 -17.20 2.80 7.93
CA GLY A 206 -17.46 1.80 6.88
C GLY A 206 -17.34 2.37 5.46
N PRO A 207 -17.42 1.54 4.41
CA PRO A 207 -17.21 1.96 3.02
C PRO A 207 -18.16 3.06 2.55
N ASP A 208 -19.41 3.08 3.03
CA ASP A 208 -20.44 4.05 2.64
C ASP A 208 -20.40 5.36 3.46
N ASP A 209 -19.43 5.52 4.37
CA ASP A 209 -19.33 6.71 5.20
C ASP A 209 -18.94 7.94 4.35
N PRO A 210 -19.71 9.05 4.39
CA PRO A 210 -19.40 10.27 3.63
C PRO A 210 -18.01 10.86 3.90
N VAL A 211 -17.40 10.57 5.05
CA VAL A 211 -16.07 11.04 5.41
C VAL A 211 -15.02 10.67 4.35
N TRP A 212 -15.19 9.53 3.67
CA TRP A 212 -14.26 9.09 2.64
C TRP A 212 -14.27 10.01 1.42
N GLY A 213 -15.43 10.56 1.07
CA GLY A 213 -15.54 11.56 0.01
C GLY A 213 -14.84 12.87 0.37
N GLU A 214 -14.86 13.26 1.65
CA GLU A 214 -14.15 14.44 2.15
C GLU A 214 -12.63 14.23 2.20
N ARG A 215 -12.19 13.01 2.53
CA ARG A 215 -10.78 12.62 2.58
C ARG A 215 -10.21 12.25 1.21
N ALA A 216 -11.02 12.01 0.20
CA ALA A 216 -10.56 11.72 -1.16
C ALA A 216 -9.78 12.89 -1.79
N ILE A 217 -8.92 12.57 -2.74
CA ILE A 217 -8.06 13.51 -3.45
C ILE A 217 -8.52 13.55 -4.91
N ASP A 218 -8.82 14.74 -5.43
CA ASP A 218 -9.04 14.91 -6.85
C ASP A 218 -7.70 15.01 -7.59
N ALA A 219 -7.22 13.87 -8.09
CA ALA A 219 -5.96 13.79 -8.85
C ALA A 219 -6.00 14.60 -10.16
N THR A 220 -7.18 14.95 -10.67
CA THR A 220 -7.31 15.80 -11.87
C THR A 220 -6.87 17.25 -11.63
N LEU A 221 -6.72 17.65 -10.35
CA LEU A 221 -6.25 18.98 -9.99
C LEU A 221 -4.73 19.13 -10.04
N VAL A 222 -3.96 18.03 -10.10
CA VAL A 222 -2.50 18.07 -10.17
C VAL A 222 -2.05 18.77 -11.46
N ASP A 223 -1.24 19.82 -11.34
CA ASP A 223 -0.79 20.67 -12.45
C ASP A 223 0.74 20.65 -12.66
N VAL A 224 1.45 19.79 -11.92
CA VAL A 224 2.88 19.53 -12.08
C VAL A 224 3.11 18.12 -12.64
N PRO A 225 4.25 17.84 -13.29
CA PRO A 225 4.61 16.51 -13.74
C PRO A 225 4.69 15.48 -12.60
N ALA A 226 4.29 14.23 -12.86
CA ALA A 226 4.31 13.14 -11.90
C ALA A 226 5.06 11.87 -12.39
N LEU A 227 6.03 11.38 -11.62
CA LEU A 227 6.60 10.04 -11.80
C LEU A 227 6.01 9.12 -10.73
N CYS A 228 5.10 8.24 -11.13
CA CYS A 228 4.29 7.41 -10.25
C CYS A 228 4.89 6.00 -10.14
N PHE A 229 5.13 5.52 -8.92
CA PHE A 229 5.55 4.14 -8.69
C PHE A 229 4.39 3.30 -8.15
N SER A 230 4.21 2.11 -8.72
CA SER A 230 3.23 1.11 -8.29
C SER A 230 3.85 -0.29 -8.22
N GLY A 231 3.18 -1.24 -7.57
CA GLY A 231 3.63 -2.62 -7.44
C GLY A 231 2.47 -3.56 -7.75
N TRP A 232 2.70 -4.57 -8.60
CA TRP A 232 1.64 -5.53 -9.00
C TRP A 232 1.10 -6.35 -7.83
N ARG A 233 1.82 -6.39 -6.72
CA ARG A 233 1.47 -7.11 -5.49
C ARG A 233 1.32 -6.17 -4.30
N ASP A 234 1.33 -4.86 -4.54
CA ASP A 234 1.16 -3.83 -3.53
C ASP A 234 -0.33 -3.59 -3.24
N LEU A 235 -0.66 -3.27 -1.99
CA LEU A 235 -2.05 -2.99 -1.58
C LEU A 235 -2.66 -1.80 -2.31
N PHE A 236 -1.84 -0.86 -2.79
CA PHE A 236 -2.28 0.31 -3.52
C PHE A 236 -2.19 0.14 -5.04
N CYS A 237 -1.94 -1.06 -5.58
CA CYS A 237 -1.81 -1.29 -7.03
C CYS A 237 -2.92 -0.58 -7.84
N SER A 238 -4.18 -0.91 -7.57
CA SER A 238 -5.36 -0.32 -8.21
C SER A 238 -5.49 1.18 -7.94
N GLY A 239 -5.19 1.63 -6.73
CA GLY A 239 -5.24 3.04 -6.33
C GLY A 239 -4.21 3.90 -7.06
N SER A 240 -2.97 3.44 -7.13
CA SER A 240 -1.84 4.13 -7.77
C SER A 240 -2.05 4.26 -9.26
N VAL A 241 -2.48 3.18 -9.94
CA VAL A 241 -2.72 3.20 -11.38
C VAL A 241 -3.89 4.10 -11.75
N ARG A 242 -5.02 4.04 -11.03
CA ARG A 242 -6.14 4.96 -11.27
C ARG A 242 -5.78 6.42 -11.02
N ALA A 243 -5.01 6.70 -9.97
CA ALA A 243 -4.53 8.06 -9.70
C ALA A 243 -3.59 8.55 -10.81
N TYR A 244 -2.66 7.72 -11.27
CA TYR A 244 -1.82 8.00 -12.43
C TYR A 244 -2.65 8.29 -13.69
N GLU A 245 -3.66 7.46 -14.00
CA GLU A 245 -4.54 7.65 -15.17
C GLU A 245 -5.28 9.00 -15.10
N ALA A 246 -5.70 9.44 -13.90
CA ALA A 246 -6.43 10.69 -13.69
C ALA A 246 -5.57 11.97 -13.78
N ILE A 247 -4.24 11.90 -13.53
CA ILE A 247 -3.36 13.09 -13.61
C ILE A 247 -3.34 13.63 -15.04
N PRO A 248 -3.63 14.93 -15.29
CA PRO A 248 -3.77 15.46 -16.65
C PRO A 248 -2.44 15.97 -17.24
N THR A 249 -1.40 16.07 -16.42
CA THR A 249 -0.08 16.59 -16.79
C THR A 249 0.87 15.49 -17.22
N ARG A 250 2.09 15.90 -17.61
CA ARG A 250 3.17 14.99 -17.98
C ARG A 250 3.39 13.94 -16.89
N LYS A 251 3.33 12.67 -17.26
CA LYS A 251 3.35 11.58 -16.29
C LYS A 251 4.05 10.34 -16.80
N HIS A 252 4.69 9.61 -15.88
CA HIS A 252 5.31 8.33 -16.19
C HIS A 252 4.98 7.32 -15.10
N LEU A 253 4.54 6.13 -15.48
CA LEU A 253 4.28 5.02 -14.55
C LEU A 253 5.50 4.10 -14.50
N VAL A 254 5.97 3.75 -13.30
CA VAL A 254 6.94 2.67 -13.09
C VAL A 254 6.28 1.62 -12.21
N ALA A 255 6.13 0.40 -12.71
CA ALA A 255 5.44 -0.65 -11.96
C ALA A 255 6.14 -2.01 -12.05
N GLY A 256 6.56 -2.51 -10.89
CA GLY A 256 7.30 -3.77 -10.76
C GLY A 256 6.50 -4.87 -10.04
N PRO A 257 7.07 -6.07 -9.87
CA PRO A 257 6.47 -7.18 -9.12
C PRO A 257 6.58 -6.97 -7.60
N TRP A 258 6.48 -5.72 -7.18
CA TRP A 258 6.74 -5.25 -5.83
C TRP A 258 5.49 -5.37 -4.96
N MET A 259 5.68 -5.72 -3.70
CA MET A 259 4.71 -5.54 -2.61
C MET A 259 4.97 -4.18 -1.93
N HIS A 260 4.35 -3.94 -0.77
CA HIS A 260 4.50 -2.68 -0.03
C HIS A 260 5.85 -2.53 0.70
N VAL A 261 6.94 -2.60 -0.06
CA VAL A 261 8.33 -2.42 0.36
C VAL A 261 9.02 -1.53 -0.67
N GLU A 262 10.03 -0.74 -0.28
CA GLU A 262 10.76 0.10 -1.25
C GLU A 262 11.20 -0.72 -2.49
N PRO A 263 11.07 -0.20 -3.72
CA PRO A 263 11.45 -0.94 -4.93
C PRO A 263 12.87 -1.51 -4.91
N SER A 264 13.79 -0.86 -4.21
CA SER A 264 15.19 -1.29 -4.02
C SER A 264 15.33 -2.48 -3.06
N ALA A 265 14.37 -2.67 -2.15
CA ALA A 265 14.36 -3.74 -1.16
C ALA A 265 13.57 -4.98 -1.62
N SER A 266 12.95 -4.95 -2.80
CA SER A 266 12.22 -6.10 -3.32
C SER A 266 13.16 -7.28 -3.65
N PRO A 267 12.83 -8.52 -3.27
CA PRO A 267 13.61 -9.70 -3.65
C PRO A 267 13.41 -10.09 -5.13
N ILE A 268 12.38 -9.57 -5.80
CA ILE A 268 12.08 -9.87 -7.21
C ILE A 268 12.18 -8.57 -8.00
N ALA A 269 13.07 -8.58 -9.00
CA ALA A 269 13.34 -7.43 -9.85
C ALA A 269 13.52 -6.11 -9.06
N PRO A 270 14.45 -6.07 -8.08
CA PRO A 270 14.71 -4.83 -7.37
C PRO A 270 15.18 -3.74 -8.32
N ALA A 271 14.78 -2.51 -8.03
CA ALA A 271 15.17 -1.34 -8.81
C ALA A 271 15.66 -0.22 -7.88
N GLU A 272 16.80 0.40 -8.24
CA GLU A 272 17.27 1.63 -7.62
C GLU A 272 16.40 2.81 -8.08
N HIS A 273 15.27 2.95 -7.42
CA HIS A 273 14.28 3.98 -7.71
C HIS A 273 14.84 5.40 -7.49
N ARG A 274 15.87 5.60 -6.65
CA ARG A 274 16.46 6.94 -6.44
C ARG A 274 17.19 7.46 -7.67
N GLU A 275 17.77 6.58 -8.49
CA GLU A 275 18.41 6.99 -9.76
C GLU A 275 17.35 7.45 -10.78
N LEU A 276 16.19 6.79 -10.83
CA LEU A 276 15.06 7.25 -11.66
C LEU A 276 14.52 8.60 -11.17
N MET A 277 14.34 8.73 -9.85
CA MET A 277 13.95 9.99 -9.22
C MET A 277 14.95 11.10 -9.50
N LEU A 278 16.26 10.83 -9.42
CA LEU A 278 17.30 11.83 -9.70
C LEU A 278 17.17 12.38 -11.11
N ARG A 279 16.99 11.51 -12.10
CA ARG A 279 16.79 11.91 -13.50
C ARG A 279 15.51 12.72 -13.66
N TRP A 280 14.43 12.31 -13.01
CA TRP A 280 13.18 13.07 -12.96
C TRP A 280 13.37 14.47 -12.37
N TRP A 281 14.09 14.58 -11.25
CA TRP A 281 14.43 15.87 -10.64
C TRP A 281 15.32 16.73 -11.51
N ASP A 282 16.34 16.12 -12.12
CA ASP A 282 17.23 16.79 -13.04
C ASP A 282 16.45 17.36 -14.24
N ARG A 283 15.42 16.66 -14.71
CA ARG A 283 14.54 17.14 -15.78
C ARG A 283 13.69 18.34 -15.39
N TRP A 284 13.03 18.29 -14.24
CA TRP A 284 11.94 19.23 -13.89
C TRP A 284 12.33 20.33 -12.92
N LEU A 285 13.40 20.14 -12.15
CA LEU A 285 13.88 21.12 -11.18
C LEU A 285 15.16 21.82 -11.67
N ARG A 286 15.83 21.27 -12.70
CA ARG A 286 17.07 21.83 -13.27
C ARG A 286 17.10 21.97 -14.79
N ASP A 287 15.99 21.66 -15.47
CA ASP A 287 15.86 21.72 -16.93
C ASP A 287 16.95 20.93 -17.70
N LYS A 288 17.51 19.85 -17.11
CA LYS A 288 18.43 18.97 -17.82
C LYS A 288 17.67 18.08 -18.79
N ALA A 289 18.30 17.75 -19.92
CA ALA A 289 17.69 16.88 -20.91
C ALA A 289 17.60 15.43 -20.40
N GLU A 290 16.38 14.91 -20.31
CA GLU A 290 16.07 13.51 -19.97
C GLU A 290 14.97 13.03 -20.91
N PRO A 291 15.31 12.55 -22.13
CA PRO A 291 14.34 12.26 -23.18
C PRO A 291 13.26 11.24 -22.80
N GLU A 292 13.57 10.31 -21.90
CA GLU A 292 12.61 9.34 -21.34
C GLU A 292 11.41 10.02 -20.69
N PHE A 293 11.61 11.20 -20.09
CA PHE A 293 10.58 11.93 -19.34
C PHE A 293 10.01 13.13 -20.12
N ASP A 294 10.37 13.27 -21.40
CA ASP A 294 9.83 14.31 -22.28
C ASP A 294 8.46 13.93 -22.88
N ALA A 295 8.07 12.66 -22.78
CA ALA A 295 6.77 12.13 -23.18
C ALA A 295 6.10 11.39 -22.01
N ASP A 296 4.80 11.11 -22.13
CA ASP A 296 4.15 10.18 -21.22
C ASP A 296 4.59 8.75 -21.54
N GLY A 297 4.59 7.88 -20.53
CA GLY A 297 5.03 6.51 -20.71
C GLY A 297 4.78 5.62 -19.51
N ALA A 298 5.06 4.34 -19.68
CA ALA A 298 4.99 3.34 -18.63
C ALA A 298 6.13 2.33 -18.75
N THR A 299 6.92 2.21 -17.69
CA THR A 299 7.97 1.21 -17.54
C THR A 299 7.48 0.12 -16.58
N VAL A 300 7.18 -1.05 -17.12
CA VAL A 300 6.51 -2.13 -16.39
C VAL A 300 7.31 -3.42 -16.42
N PHE A 301 7.26 -4.15 -15.31
CA PHE A 301 7.80 -5.49 -15.26
C PHE A 301 6.74 -6.51 -15.65
N VAL A 302 6.98 -7.24 -16.74
CA VAL A 302 6.15 -8.38 -17.13
C VAL A 302 6.53 -9.57 -16.26
N GLN A 303 5.59 -10.06 -15.46
CA GLN A 303 5.71 -11.25 -14.60
C GLN A 303 5.53 -12.55 -15.40
N GLY A 304 5.57 -13.70 -14.71
CA GLY A 304 5.37 -15.02 -15.32
C GLY A 304 6.66 -15.62 -15.86
N SER A 305 6.60 -16.25 -17.03
CA SER A 305 7.68 -17.08 -17.58
C SER A 305 8.83 -16.29 -18.22
N ALA A 306 8.54 -15.18 -18.93
CA ALA A 306 9.54 -14.34 -19.60
C ALA A 306 9.76 -13.00 -18.88
N GLN A 307 10.10 -13.09 -17.60
CA GLN A 307 10.27 -11.95 -16.71
C GLN A 307 11.19 -10.87 -17.29
N SER A 308 10.65 -9.67 -17.53
CA SER A 308 11.42 -8.58 -18.15
C SER A 308 10.80 -7.21 -17.91
N TRP A 309 11.66 -6.18 -17.88
CA TRP A 309 11.23 -4.79 -17.93
C TRP A 309 10.92 -4.37 -19.37
N ARG A 310 9.78 -3.72 -19.56
CA ARG A 310 9.28 -3.23 -20.85
C ARG A 310 8.83 -1.78 -20.71
N GLU A 311 9.09 -0.98 -21.73
CA GLU A 311 8.63 0.40 -21.83
C GLU A 311 7.53 0.53 -22.88
N TYR A 312 6.47 1.26 -22.54
CA TYR A 312 5.32 1.56 -23.37
C TYR A 312 5.07 3.07 -23.41
N THR A 313 4.46 3.56 -24.48
CA THR A 313 4.17 4.99 -24.67
C THR A 313 2.89 5.45 -23.97
N ALA A 314 2.11 4.52 -23.41
CA ALA A 314 0.91 4.79 -22.64
C ALA A 314 0.61 3.60 -21.72
N TRP A 315 -0.26 3.82 -20.72
CA TRP A 315 -0.85 2.77 -19.92
C TRP A 315 -2.38 2.91 -19.86
N PRO A 316 -3.13 1.82 -20.06
CA PRO A 316 -2.66 0.55 -20.65
C PRO A 316 -2.03 0.76 -22.04
N PRO A 317 -1.17 -0.16 -22.53
CA PRO A 317 -0.58 -0.02 -23.85
C PRO A 317 -1.65 0.07 -24.95
N ALA A 318 -1.47 1.01 -25.89
CA ALA A 318 -2.45 1.26 -26.96
C ALA A 318 -2.61 0.07 -27.93
N GLU A 319 -1.60 -0.79 -28.00
CA GLU A 319 -1.56 -2.00 -28.83
C GLU A 319 -2.27 -3.19 -28.16
N SER A 320 -2.76 -3.04 -26.93
CA SER A 320 -3.51 -4.08 -26.25
C SER A 320 -4.84 -4.38 -26.95
N ARG A 321 -5.21 -5.66 -26.99
CA ARG A 321 -6.46 -6.17 -27.55
C ARG A 321 -7.33 -6.75 -26.44
N SER A 322 -8.61 -6.41 -26.46
CA SER A 322 -9.59 -7.05 -25.59
C SER A 322 -9.83 -8.48 -26.06
N VAL A 323 -9.75 -9.42 -25.12
CA VAL A 323 -10.11 -10.82 -25.29
C VAL A 323 -11.15 -11.16 -24.24
N VAL A 324 -12.28 -11.67 -24.69
CA VAL A 324 -13.44 -11.93 -23.83
C VAL A 324 -13.72 -13.42 -23.81
N PHE A 325 -13.91 -13.97 -22.61
CA PHE A 325 -14.25 -15.37 -22.39
C PHE A 325 -15.61 -15.47 -21.69
N ASP A 326 -16.44 -16.39 -22.13
CA ASP A 326 -17.64 -16.80 -21.42
C ASP A 326 -17.38 -18.15 -20.74
N ALA A 327 -17.89 -18.31 -19.53
CA ALA A 327 -18.00 -19.63 -18.95
C ALA A 327 -19.17 -20.37 -19.62
N ALA A 328 -18.87 -21.42 -20.38
CA ALA A 328 -19.88 -22.29 -20.99
C ALA A 328 -20.60 -23.14 -19.95
N THR A 329 -19.86 -23.54 -18.92
CA THR A 329 -20.31 -24.30 -17.76
C THR A 329 -19.61 -23.78 -16.50
N SER A 330 -19.90 -24.37 -15.34
CA SER A 330 -19.22 -24.05 -14.08
C SER A 330 -17.75 -24.46 -14.01
N SER A 331 -17.16 -25.00 -15.09
CA SER A 331 -15.77 -25.47 -15.13
C SER A 331 -15.03 -25.19 -16.43
N GLU A 332 -15.70 -24.64 -17.45
CA GLU A 332 -15.15 -24.47 -18.80
C GLU A 332 -15.32 -23.04 -19.30
N LEU A 333 -14.22 -22.36 -19.62
CA LEU A 333 -14.17 -21.06 -20.30
C LEU A 333 -13.95 -21.25 -21.79
N ILE A 334 -14.76 -20.56 -22.59
CA ILE A 334 -14.67 -20.52 -24.05
C ILE A 334 -14.56 -19.06 -24.52
N PRO A 335 -13.97 -18.78 -25.70
CA PRO A 335 -14.04 -17.46 -26.30
C PRO A 335 -15.49 -16.99 -26.44
N ALA A 336 -15.77 -15.76 -26.02
CA ALA A 336 -17.11 -15.18 -26.14
C ALA A 336 -17.42 -14.82 -27.61
N PRO A 337 -18.70 -14.85 -28.04
CA PRO A 337 -19.10 -14.42 -29.37
C PRO A 337 -18.78 -12.93 -29.63
N ASP A 338 -18.36 -12.59 -30.85
CA ASP A 338 -18.03 -11.22 -31.27
C ASP A 338 -19.22 -10.24 -31.28
N ASP A 339 -20.45 -10.70 -30.99
CA ASP A 339 -21.67 -9.89 -31.08
C ASP A 339 -21.87 -8.93 -29.91
N GLY A 340 -21.10 -9.07 -28.82
CA GLY A 340 -21.01 -8.15 -27.66
C GLY A 340 -22.30 -7.92 -26.88
N ALA A 341 -23.45 -8.45 -27.34
CA ALA A 341 -24.78 -8.20 -26.82
C ALA A 341 -25.39 -9.41 -26.12
N SER A 342 -24.87 -10.62 -26.40
CA SER A 342 -25.36 -11.85 -25.78
C SER A 342 -24.95 -11.90 -24.30
N ALA A 343 -25.89 -12.19 -23.41
CA ALA A 343 -25.60 -12.48 -22.00
C ALA A 343 -24.75 -13.76 -21.89
N PRO A 344 -23.89 -13.88 -20.86
CA PRO A 344 -23.13 -15.11 -20.65
C PRO A 344 -24.08 -16.31 -20.50
N PRO A 345 -23.67 -17.53 -20.91
CA PRO A 345 -24.44 -18.74 -20.69
C PRO A 345 -24.80 -18.90 -19.21
N HIS A 346 -26.04 -19.30 -18.95
CA HIS A 346 -26.52 -19.52 -17.59
C HIS A 346 -26.28 -20.97 -17.14
N TRP A 347 -25.53 -21.14 -16.07
CA TRP A 347 -25.28 -22.41 -15.39
C TRP A 347 -25.22 -22.14 -13.89
N PRO A 348 -25.97 -22.86 -13.04
CA PRO A 348 -25.87 -22.66 -11.60
C PRO A 348 -24.68 -23.43 -11.03
N ALA A 349 -23.81 -22.75 -10.29
CA ALA A 349 -22.91 -23.35 -9.32
C ALA A 349 -22.98 -22.60 -7.99
N VAL A 350 -22.90 -23.33 -6.90
CA VAL A 350 -22.97 -22.76 -5.56
C VAL A 350 -21.58 -22.81 -4.94
N SER A 351 -21.05 -21.63 -4.61
CA SER A 351 -19.90 -21.48 -3.72
C SER A 351 -20.43 -21.16 -2.32
N VAL A 352 -20.16 -22.05 -1.37
CA VAL A 352 -20.30 -21.70 0.05
C VAL A 352 -19.00 -21.05 0.46
N SER A 353 -19.07 -19.89 1.13
CA SER A 353 -17.89 -19.17 1.61
C SER A 353 -17.05 -20.09 2.50
N ASP A 354 -15.88 -20.44 2.01
CA ASP A 354 -14.88 -21.17 2.78
C ASP A 354 -14.00 -20.14 3.48
N ALA A 355 -14.05 -20.13 4.81
CA ALA A 355 -13.43 -19.08 5.60
C ALA A 355 -11.89 -19.15 5.60
N VAL A 356 -11.31 -20.28 5.19
CA VAL A 356 -9.85 -20.44 5.10
C VAL A 356 -9.28 -20.17 3.70
N ALA A 357 -10.13 -19.95 2.70
CA ALA A 357 -9.69 -19.67 1.34
C ALA A 357 -9.07 -18.27 1.20
N GLY A 358 -7.99 -18.17 0.42
CA GLY A 358 -7.23 -16.94 0.16
C GLY A 358 -5.84 -16.93 0.83
N THR A 359 -5.58 -17.87 1.73
CA THR A 359 -4.31 -17.92 2.49
C THR A 359 -3.10 -18.20 1.60
N GLN A 360 -3.31 -18.80 0.44
CA GLN A 360 -2.24 -19.04 -0.52
C GLN A 360 -1.92 -17.79 -1.35
N SER A 361 -2.84 -16.82 -1.44
CA SER A 361 -2.73 -15.63 -2.31
C SER A 361 -1.65 -14.62 -1.86
N GLY A 362 -0.87 -14.96 -0.83
CA GLY A 362 0.20 -14.14 -0.28
C GLY A 362 -0.34 -13.06 0.65
N THR A 363 0.48 -12.04 0.90
CA THR A 363 0.08 -10.87 1.67
C THR A 363 0.39 -9.60 0.88
N TRP A 364 -0.49 -8.59 0.93
CA TRP A 364 -0.21 -7.30 0.29
C TRP A 364 0.85 -6.47 1.04
N TYR A 365 1.11 -6.80 2.31
CA TYR A 365 2.13 -6.17 3.14
C TYR A 365 2.62 -7.14 4.23
N ILE A 366 3.88 -6.97 4.63
CA ILE A 366 4.47 -7.61 5.81
C ILE A 366 5.20 -6.50 6.59
N PRO A 367 5.22 -6.54 7.93
CA PRO A 367 6.08 -5.68 8.73
C PRO A 367 7.53 -5.71 8.21
N THR A 368 8.15 -4.52 8.15
CA THR A 368 9.42 -4.17 7.50
C THR A 368 10.39 -5.31 7.12
N PHE A 369 10.88 -5.29 5.88
CA PHE A 369 11.91 -6.18 5.31
C PHE A 369 11.50 -7.66 5.06
N GLY A 370 10.20 -7.98 5.05
CA GLY A 370 9.66 -9.30 4.73
C GLY A 370 8.95 -9.39 3.38
N TYR A 371 8.77 -10.63 2.88
CA TYR A 371 8.06 -10.89 1.63
C TYR A 371 7.16 -12.14 1.71
N GLY A 372 5.85 -12.00 1.44
CA GLY A 372 4.83 -13.06 1.45
C GLY A 372 4.19 -13.19 0.09
N LEU A 373 4.92 -13.78 -0.85
CA LEU A 373 4.42 -13.98 -2.21
C LEU A 373 3.30 -15.02 -2.26
N PRO A 374 2.42 -14.94 -3.28
CA PRO A 374 1.49 -16.00 -3.57
C PRO A 374 2.20 -17.35 -3.69
N LEU A 375 1.59 -18.39 -3.13
CA LEU A 375 2.03 -19.79 -3.21
C LEU A 375 1.33 -20.46 -4.41
N ASP A 376 1.40 -21.79 -4.48
CA ASP A 376 0.55 -22.57 -5.38
C ASP A 376 -0.90 -22.55 -4.86
N GLU A 377 -1.82 -21.97 -5.62
CA GLU A 377 -3.22 -21.71 -5.26
C GLU A 377 -4.13 -22.96 -5.35
N GLN A 378 -3.61 -24.14 -5.73
CA GLN A 378 -4.42 -25.33 -5.95
C GLN A 378 -5.37 -25.70 -4.81
N GLU A 379 -5.01 -25.38 -3.56
CA GLU A 379 -5.85 -25.69 -2.42
C GLU A 379 -7.03 -24.73 -2.33
N ASP A 380 -6.77 -23.44 -2.52
CA ASP A 380 -7.79 -22.40 -2.51
C ASP A 380 -8.70 -22.48 -3.75
N ASP A 381 -8.17 -22.91 -4.90
CA ASP A 381 -8.95 -23.15 -6.11
C ASP A 381 -10.04 -24.21 -5.89
N ARG A 382 -9.76 -25.25 -5.09
CA ARG A 382 -10.72 -26.34 -4.79
C ARG A 382 -11.83 -25.94 -3.83
N ARG A 383 -11.71 -24.79 -3.17
CA ARG A 383 -12.69 -24.23 -2.22
C ARG A 383 -13.64 -23.23 -2.88
N ALA A 384 -13.48 -23.00 -4.16
CA ALA A 384 -14.19 -21.98 -4.92
C ALA A 384 -14.72 -22.55 -6.24
N VAL A 385 -15.43 -21.72 -7.01
CA VAL A 385 -15.81 -22.08 -8.40
C VAL A 385 -14.62 -21.75 -9.30
N ALA A 386 -13.83 -22.78 -9.63
CA ALA A 386 -12.69 -22.67 -10.55
C ALA A 386 -13.10 -23.10 -11.97
N ILE A 387 -12.86 -22.22 -12.94
CA ILE A 387 -13.29 -22.37 -14.33
C ILE A 387 -12.06 -22.25 -15.22
N ASP A 388 -11.76 -23.30 -15.98
CA ASP A 388 -10.54 -23.40 -16.78
C ASP A 388 -10.79 -23.06 -18.25
N GLY A 389 -9.87 -22.30 -18.83
CA GLY A 389 -9.78 -22.13 -20.27
C GLY A 389 -9.13 -23.30 -21.00
N GLU A 390 -9.16 -23.21 -22.32
CA GLU A 390 -8.36 -24.07 -23.19
C GLU A 390 -6.86 -23.87 -22.94
N GLU A 391 -6.09 -24.88 -23.32
CA GLU A 391 -4.63 -24.79 -23.31
C GLU A 391 -4.19 -23.76 -24.35
N LEU A 392 -3.37 -22.80 -23.93
CA LEU A 392 -2.87 -21.76 -24.82
C LEU A 392 -1.89 -22.38 -25.83
N THR A 393 -2.10 -22.08 -27.11
CA THR A 393 -1.21 -22.54 -28.18
C THR A 393 0.00 -21.63 -28.39
N GLU A 394 -0.01 -20.43 -27.80
CA GLU A 394 1.03 -19.41 -27.90
C GLU A 394 1.18 -18.65 -26.59
N ASP A 395 2.37 -18.10 -26.34
CA ASP A 395 2.62 -17.22 -25.21
C ASP A 395 1.69 -16.00 -25.28
N THR A 396 1.02 -15.69 -24.18
CA THR A 396 0.08 -14.57 -24.10
C THR A 396 0.43 -13.68 -22.92
N VAL A 397 0.57 -12.38 -23.16
CA VAL A 397 0.75 -11.39 -22.08
C VAL A 397 -0.59 -10.77 -21.73
N ILE A 398 -1.05 -10.95 -20.50
CA ILE A 398 -2.18 -10.21 -19.92
C ILE A 398 -1.62 -8.90 -19.35
N ILE A 399 -2.17 -7.75 -19.78
CA ILE A 399 -1.66 -6.43 -19.40
C ILE A 399 -2.78 -5.41 -19.19
N GLY A 400 -2.73 -4.62 -18.12
CA GLY A 400 -3.79 -3.69 -17.73
C GLY A 400 -4.65 -4.25 -16.59
N ALA A 401 -5.87 -3.74 -16.43
CA ALA A 401 -6.81 -4.15 -15.39
C ALA A 401 -7.90 -5.08 -15.94
N PRO A 402 -7.87 -6.39 -15.66
CA PRO A 402 -8.94 -7.29 -16.06
C PRO A 402 -10.27 -6.95 -15.38
N THR A 403 -11.38 -7.32 -16.00
CA THR A 403 -12.72 -7.21 -15.37
C THR A 403 -13.53 -8.48 -15.59
N ALA A 404 -14.36 -8.84 -14.63
CA ALA A 404 -15.32 -9.95 -14.75
C ALA A 404 -16.75 -9.44 -14.56
N ASP A 405 -17.67 -9.84 -15.43
CA ASP A 405 -19.11 -9.72 -15.21
C ASP A 405 -19.61 -11.04 -14.61
N VAL A 406 -20.14 -11.00 -13.39
CA VAL A 406 -20.64 -12.17 -12.65
C VAL A 406 -22.15 -12.05 -12.48
N VAL A 407 -22.88 -13.09 -12.86
CA VAL A 407 -24.32 -13.19 -12.65
C VAL A 407 -24.56 -14.02 -11.39
N THR A 408 -25.29 -13.47 -10.42
CA THR A 408 -25.66 -14.16 -9.18
C THR A 408 -27.11 -14.66 -9.21
N GLY A 409 -27.38 -15.74 -8.49
CA GLY A 409 -28.72 -16.29 -8.29
C GLY A 409 -29.41 -15.84 -7.00
N GLU A 410 -30.71 -16.12 -6.90
CA GLU A 410 -31.57 -15.77 -5.76
C GLU A 410 -31.09 -16.37 -4.42
N GLY A 411 -30.33 -17.47 -4.46
CA GLY A 411 -29.75 -18.10 -3.26
C GLY A 411 -28.52 -17.37 -2.69
N THR A 412 -28.05 -16.30 -3.32
CA THR A 412 -26.87 -15.54 -2.87
C THR A 412 -27.17 -14.77 -1.59
N THR A 413 -26.42 -15.06 -0.52
CA THR A 413 -26.46 -14.32 0.75
C THR A 413 -25.18 -13.53 1.01
N SER A 414 -24.15 -13.70 0.18
CA SER A 414 -22.89 -12.97 0.31
C SER A 414 -23.05 -11.47 0.03
N ASP A 415 -22.19 -10.68 0.67
CA ASP A 415 -22.06 -9.23 0.53
C ASP A 415 -20.95 -8.82 -0.46
N ARG A 416 -20.22 -9.80 -1.02
CA ARG A 416 -19.11 -9.56 -1.94
C ARG A 416 -18.92 -10.69 -2.95
N ILE A 417 -18.17 -10.37 -4.00
CA ILE A 417 -17.61 -11.33 -4.93
C ILE A 417 -16.09 -11.11 -4.97
N VAL A 418 -15.34 -12.19 -4.89
CA VAL A 418 -13.90 -12.24 -5.10
C VAL A 418 -13.65 -12.99 -6.41
N VAL A 419 -12.87 -12.40 -7.31
CA VAL A 419 -12.43 -13.02 -8.56
C VAL A 419 -10.91 -13.04 -8.62
N ARG A 420 -10.34 -14.24 -8.78
CA ARG A 420 -8.91 -14.44 -9.05
C ARG A 420 -8.71 -14.94 -10.47
N VAL A 421 -7.63 -14.46 -11.10
CA VAL A 421 -7.12 -14.99 -12.38
C VAL A 421 -5.81 -15.71 -12.06
N ALA A 422 -5.66 -16.94 -12.56
CA ALA A 422 -4.47 -17.75 -12.32
C ALA A 422 -3.91 -18.35 -13.63
N ASP A 423 -2.60 -18.55 -13.63
CA ASP A 423 -1.84 -19.32 -14.62
C ASP A 423 -1.73 -20.77 -14.12
N VAL A 424 -2.33 -21.72 -14.85
CA VAL A 424 -2.29 -23.15 -14.52
C VAL A 424 -1.30 -23.87 -15.44
N ALA A 425 -0.25 -24.43 -14.84
CA ALA A 425 0.78 -25.17 -15.55
C ALA A 425 0.33 -26.60 -15.94
N PRO A 426 1.01 -27.26 -16.89
CA PRO A 426 0.72 -28.63 -17.30
C PRO A 426 0.76 -29.66 -16.16
N ASP A 427 1.52 -29.39 -15.09
CA ASP A 427 1.58 -30.24 -13.90
C ASP A 427 0.43 -30.00 -12.91
N GLY A 428 -0.41 -29.02 -13.18
CA GLY A 428 -1.58 -28.64 -12.37
C GLY A 428 -1.30 -27.55 -11.33
N SER A 429 -0.06 -27.07 -11.17
CA SER A 429 0.24 -25.93 -10.30
C SER A 429 -0.50 -24.67 -10.76
N SER A 430 -1.02 -23.90 -9.80
CA SER A 430 -1.84 -22.71 -10.04
C SER A 430 -1.15 -21.48 -9.47
N HIS A 431 -0.82 -20.51 -10.31
CA HIS A 431 -0.10 -19.31 -9.92
C HIS A 431 -0.98 -18.07 -10.06
N LEU A 432 -1.15 -17.32 -8.96
CA LEU A 432 -1.96 -16.11 -8.97
C LEU A 432 -1.41 -15.05 -9.96
N ILE A 433 -2.24 -14.63 -10.92
CA ILE A 433 -1.95 -13.52 -11.84
C ILE A 433 -2.44 -12.22 -11.22
N THR A 434 -3.72 -12.13 -10.85
CA THR A 434 -4.32 -10.95 -10.21
C THR A 434 -5.63 -11.31 -9.51
N THR A 435 -6.11 -10.43 -8.63
CA THR A 435 -7.36 -10.58 -7.86
C THR A 435 -8.16 -9.28 -7.90
N GLY A 436 -9.46 -9.38 -7.69
CA GLY A 436 -10.38 -8.26 -7.55
C GLY A 436 -11.54 -8.63 -6.64
N ILE A 437 -12.05 -7.62 -5.93
CA ILE A 437 -13.18 -7.76 -5.03
C ILE A 437 -14.23 -6.73 -5.44
N ALA A 438 -15.51 -7.07 -5.35
CA ALA A 438 -16.60 -6.12 -5.48
C ALA A 438 -17.66 -6.34 -4.40
N PRO A 439 -18.18 -5.27 -3.78
CA PRO A 439 -19.32 -5.39 -2.89
C PRO A 439 -20.57 -5.66 -3.73
N ILE A 440 -21.47 -6.50 -3.20
CA ILE A 440 -22.74 -6.84 -3.84
C ILE A 440 -23.88 -6.77 -2.82
N THR A 441 -25.11 -6.68 -3.33
CA THR A 441 -26.29 -6.96 -2.52
C THR A 441 -26.68 -8.42 -2.76
N GLY A 442 -27.05 -9.15 -1.70
CA GLY A 442 -27.53 -10.52 -1.82
C GLY A 442 -28.73 -10.65 -2.78
N GLY A 443 -28.95 -11.88 -3.25
CA GLY A 443 -29.95 -12.23 -4.26
C GLY A 443 -29.41 -12.21 -5.69
N ALA A 444 -30.33 -12.30 -6.65
CA ALA A 444 -29.99 -12.32 -8.05
C ALA A 444 -29.53 -10.94 -8.56
N GLY A 445 -28.48 -10.92 -9.37
CA GLY A 445 -27.90 -9.67 -9.86
C GLY A 445 -26.84 -9.88 -10.92
N GLN A 446 -26.35 -8.76 -11.49
CA GLN A 446 -25.22 -8.72 -12.39
C GLN A 446 -24.21 -7.73 -11.85
N TRP A 447 -22.97 -8.18 -11.65
CA TRP A 447 -21.95 -7.44 -10.93
C TRP A 447 -20.67 -7.39 -11.73
N ARG A 448 -20.07 -6.20 -11.84
CA ARG A 448 -18.76 -6.00 -12.44
C ARG A 448 -17.71 -6.04 -11.34
N VAL A 449 -16.77 -6.97 -11.44
CA VAL A 449 -15.57 -7.02 -10.60
C VAL A 449 -14.40 -6.47 -11.40
N THR A 450 -13.73 -5.44 -10.89
CA THR A 450 -12.48 -4.93 -11.49
C THR A 450 -11.31 -5.51 -10.71
N LEU A 451 -10.38 -6.15 -11.41
CA LEU A 451 -9.21 -6.78 -10.81
C LEU A 451 -8.03 -5.81 -10.81
N ALA A 452 -7.08 -6.04 -9.90
CA ALA A 452 -5.88 -5.24 -9.82
C ALA A 452 -5.12 -5.26 -11.16
N PRO A 453 -4.58 -4.10 -11.61
CA PRO A 453 -3.75 -4.04 -12.80
C PRO A 453 -2.55 -4.98 -12.70
N THR A 454 -2.16 -5.57 -13.83
CA THR A 454 -1.02 -6.50 -13.89
C THR A 454 -0.35 -6.45 -15.26
N ALA A 455 0.84 -7.02 -15.34
CA ALA A 455 1.51 -7.43 -16.57
C ALA A 455 2.09 -8.83 -16.32
N TYR A 456 1.56 -9.85 -16.99
CA TYR A 456 1.91 -11.25 -16.73
C TYR A 456 1.90 -12.07 -18.02
N GLN A 457 2.99 -12.79 -18.29
CA GLN A 457 3.06 -13.72 -19.42
C GLN A 457 2.65 -15.13 -19.00
N VAL A 458 1.58 -15.63 -19.60
CA VAL A 458 1.16 -17.03 -19.54
C VAL A 458 1.79 -17.77 -20.73
N PRO A 459 2.62 -18.80 -20.51
CA PRO A 459 3.30 -19.49 -21.60
C PRO A 459 2.38 -20.44 -22.38
N ALA A 460 2.76 -20.77 -23.61
CA ALA A 460 2.11 -21.84 -24.37
C ALA A 460 2.13 -23.16 -23.59
N GLY A 461 1.05 -23.93 -23.67
CA GLY A 461 0.84 -25.17 -22.92
C GLY A 461 0.21 -24.99 -21.54
N HIS A 462 0.10 -23.75 -21.04
CA HIS A 462 -0.62 -23.44 -19.80
C HIS A 462 -2.08 -23.08 -20.07
N ARG A 463 -2.87 -22.92 -19.00
CA ARG A 463 -4.27 -22.50 -19.05
C ARG A 463 -4.48 -21.25 -18.21
N ILE A 464 -5.43 -20.41 -18.63
CA ILE A 464 -5.96 -19.34 -17.78
C ILE A 464 -7.12 -19.90 -16.98
N ARG A 465 -7.08 -19.76 -15.65
CA ARG A 465 -8.16 -20.13 -14.74
C ARG A 465 -8.79 -18.88 -14.14
N ILE A 466 -10.11 -18.87 -14.04
CA ILE A 466 -10.87 -17.87 -13.30
C ILE A 466 -11.49 -18.54 -12.09
N VAL A 467 -11.27 -17.97 -10.91
CA VAL A 467 -11.76 -18.50 -9.64
C VAL A 467 -12.70 -17.49 -9.01
N VAL A 468 -13.94 -17.91 -8.75
CA VAL A 468 -15.00 -17.07 -8.18
C VAL A 468 -15.37 -17.59 -6.79
N SER A 469 -15.29 -16.73 -5.78
CA SER A 469 -15.65 -17.02 -4.40
C SER A 469 -16.20 -15.76 -3.70
N SER A 470 -16.43 -15.85 -2.38
CA SER A 470 -16.67 -14.71 -1.49
C SER A 470 -15.60 -14.56 -0.41
N SER A 471 -14.50 -15.30 -0.52
CA SER A 471 -13.45 -15.41 0.51
C SER A 471 -12.07 -15.03 -0.06
N ASP A 472 -11.33 -14.24 0.70
CA ASP A 472 -9.92 -13.87 0.48
C ASP A 472 -9.24 -13.57 1.83
N PHE A 473 -9.21 -14.58 2.72
CA PHE A 473 -8.63 -14.43 4.05
C PHE A 473 -7.09 -14.55 3.98
N PRO A 474 -6.31 -13.67 4.64
CA PRO A 474 -6.73 -12.64 5.60
C PRO A 474 -6.87 -11.24 5.01
N HIS A 475 -6.89 -11.03 3.69
CA HIS A 475 -7.07 -9.69 3.12
C HIS A 475 -8.42 -9.07 3.51
N VAL A 476 -9.47 -9.90 3.54
CA VAL A 476 -10.79 -9.55 4.07
C VAL A 476 -11.26 -10.59 5.08
N LEU A 477 -12.05 -10.15 6.05
CA LEU A 477 -12.71 -11.04 7.00
C LEU A 477 -13.69 -12.00 6.29
N PRO A 478 -13.92 -13.22 6.83
CA PRO A 478 -14.87 -14.15 6.25
C PRO A 478 -16.26 -13.54 6.05
N ALA A 479 -16.87 -13.81 4.90
CA ALA A 479 -18.23 -13.37 4.62
C ALA A 479 -19.23 -14.30 5.32
N VAL A 480 -19.88 -13.80 6.37
CA VAL A 480 -20.82 -14.57 7.21
C VAL A 480 -22.24 -14.01 7.18
N GLN A 481 -23.21 -14.88 7.41
CA GLN A 481 -24.61 -14.52 7.59
C GLN A 481 -24.85 -13.97 9.01
N ALA A 482 -26.05 -13.40 9.23
CA ALA A 482 -26.43 -12.83 10.53
C ALA A 482 -26.45 -13.85 11.69
N ASP A 483 -26.63 -15.13 11.38
CA ASP A 483 -26.55 -16.23 12.36
C ASP A 483 -25.11 -16.73 12.62
N GLY A 484 -24.12 -16.13 11.96
CA GLY A 484 -22.70 -16.43 12.09
C GLY A 484 -22.20 -17.60 11.22
N SER A 485 -23.06 -18.19 10.38
CA SER A 485 -22.68 -19.22 9.40
C SER A 485 -22.05 -18.62 8.14
N SER A 486 -21.37 -19.43 7.33
CA SER A 486 -20.81 -18.99 6.05
C SER A 486 -21.87 -18.43 5.11
N SER A 487 -21.55 -17.36 4.40
CA SER A 487 -22.37 -16.85 3.30
C SER A 487 -22.38 -17.79 2.10
N VAL A 488 -23.37 -17.63 1.24
CA VAL A 488 -23.54 -18.40 0.00
C VAL A 488 -23.44 -17.45 -1.19
N LEU A 489 -22.68 -17.85 -2.19
CA LEU A 489 -22.61 -17.21 -3.49
C LEU A 489 -23.09 -18.20 -4.55
N GLU A 490 -24.27 -17.96 -5.10
CA GLU A 490 -24.80 -18.73 -6.23
C GLU A 490 -24.36 -18.05 -7.52
N VAL A 491 -23.37 -18.60 -8.21
CA VAL A 491 -22.89 -18.10 -9.50
C VAL A 491 -23.74 -18.74 -10.59
N GLN A 492 -24.38 -17.91 -11.40
CA GLN A 492 -25.22 -18.34 -12.52
C GLN A 492 -24.59 -18.05 -13.88
N GLY A 493 -23.53 -17.27 -13.95
CA GLY A 493 -22.82 -16.95 -15.18
C GLY A 493 -21.58 -16.11 -14.91
N LEU A 494 -20.61 -16.22 -15.81
CA LEU A 494 -19.36 -15.47 -15.77
C LEU A 494 -18.97 -15.08 -17.19
N ARG A 495 -18.60 -13.81 -17.36
CA ARG A 495 -17.85 -13.31 -18.51
C ARG A 495 -16.58 -12.62 -18.05
N GLN A 496 -15.42 -13.12 -18.48
CA GLN A 496 -14.12 -12.54 -18.18
C GLN A 496 -13.66 -11.67 -19.35
N HIS A 497 -13.22 -10.45 -19.05
CA HIS A 497 -12.56 -9.55 -19.98
C HIS A 497 -11.10 -9.42 -19.61
N LEU A 498 -10.21 -9.80 -20.53
CA LEU A 498 -8.78 -9.63 -20.42
C LEU A 498 -8.32 -8.61 -21.46
N LEU A 499 -7.29 -7.84 -21.12
CA LEU A 499 -6.49 -7.13 -22.10
C LEU A 499 -5.22 -7.94 -22.33
N THR A 500 -4.96 -8.28 -23.59
CA THR A 500 -3.77 -9.03 -23.98
C THR A 500 -2.93 -8.23 -24.94
N ILE A 501 -1.63 -8.52 -24.99
CA ILE A 501 -0.71 -7.91 -25.94
C ILE A 501 0.27 -8.95 -26.46
N ASP A 502 0.84 -8.70 -27.64
CA ASP A 502 1.92 -9.50 -28.18
C ASP A 502 3.11 -9.54 -27.19
N PRO A 503 3.67 -10.72 -26.87
CA PRO A 503 4.81 -10.83 -25.94
C PRO A 503 6.06 -10.05 -26.38
N GLY A 504 6.20 -9.71 -27.66
CA GLY A 504 7.25 -8.89 -28.22
C GLY A 504 6.99 -7.38 -28.12
N ALA A 505 5.78 -6.95 -27.74
CA ALA A 505 5.43 -5.53 -27.65
C ALA A 505 6.19 -4.78 -26.54
N GLY A 506 6.21 -3.45 -26.67
CA GLY A 506 7.01 -2.56 -25.82
C GLY A 506 8.50 -2.65 -26.12
N VAL A 507 9.24 -1.64 -25.70
CA VAL A 507 10.70 -1.60 -25.86
C VAL A 507 11.33 -2.31 -24.66
N PRO A 508 12.15 -3.37 -24.86
CA PRO A 508 12.90 -3.96 -23.76
C PRO A 508 13.80 -2.93 -23.08
N THR A 509 13.76 -2.89 -21.76
CA THR A 509 14.56 -1.95 -20.96
C THR A 509 15.12 -2.65 -19.72
N THR A 510 15.93 -1.93 -18.93
CA THR A 510 16.47 -2.42 -17.65
C THR A 510 16.48 -1.27 -16.66
N LEU A 511 16.01 -1.52 -15.45
CA LEU A 511 16.17 -0.57 -14.36
C LEU A 511 17.52 -0.77 -13.67
N PRO A 512 18.16 0.31 -13.17
CA PRO A 512 19.41 0.19 -12.43
C PRO A 512 19.21 -0.71 -11.19
N PRO A 513 20.10 -1.67 -10.91
CA PRO A 513 20.01 -2.48 -9.71
C PRO A 513 20.35 -1.64 -8.46
N PRO A 514 19.75 -1.93 -7.29
CA PRO A 514 20.11 -1.26 -6.04
C PRO A 514 21.55 -1.60 -5.62
N PRO A 515 22.19 -0.75 -4.78
CA PRO A 515 23.40 -1.13 -4.09
C PRO A 515 23.15 -2.35 -3.19
N THR A 516 24.18 -3.17 -2.98
CA THR A 516 24.10 -4.38 -2.15
C THR A 516 24.11 -4.11 -0.65
N ALA A 517 24.41 -2.89 -0.21
CA ALA A 517 24.44 -2.52 1.20
C ALA A 517 23.05 -2.09 1.68
N LEU A 518 22.68 -2.52 2.89
CA LEU A 518 21.52 -1.95 3.58
C LEU A 518 21.77 -0.47 3.88
N PRO A 519 20.72 0.35 3.94
CA PRO A 519 20.80 1.72 4.45
C PRO A 519 21.56 1.81 5.77
N ASP A 520 22.37 2.85 5.90
CA ASP A 520 23.07 3.16 7.14
C ASP A 520 22.04 3.35 8.27
N GLY A 521 22.28 2.67 9.40
CA GLY A 521 21.41 2.74 10.58
C GLY A 521 20.50 1.53 10.78
N ILE A 522 20.31 0.64 9.80
CA ILE A 522 19.66 -0.65 10.05
C ILE A 522 20.66 -1.59 10.75
N ILE A 523 20.34 -2.03 11.97
CA ILE A 523 21.17 -2.94 12.76
C ILE A 523 20.81 -4.39 12.44
N SER A 524 19.50 -4.69 12.40
CA SER A 524 18.99 -6.01 12.04
C SER A 524 17.53 -5.93 11.61
N ALA A 525 17.12 -6.85 10.74
CA ALA A 525 15.73 -7.10 10.42
C ALA A 525 15.49 -8.62 10.26
N ALA A 526 14.48 -9.15 10.93
CA ALA A 526 14.12 -10.55 10.90
C ALA A 526 12.60 -10.69 10.69
N PRO A 527 12.13 -10.75 9.43
CA PRO A 527 10.72 -10.93 9.14
C PRO A 527 10.26 -12.35 9.48
N VAL A 528 8.99 -12.49 9.82
CA VAL A 528 8.31 -13.77 10.04
C VAL A 528 7.06 -13.79 9.18
N TRP A 529 6.88 -14.90 8.46
CA TRP A 529 5.62 -15.25 7.82
C TRP A 529 5.43 -16.76 7.89
N LYS A 530 4.31 -17.20 8.46
CA LYS A 530 3.96 -18.60 8.64
C LYS A 530 2.47 -18.80 8.44
N ILE A 531 2.12 -19.94 7.85
CA ILE A 531 0.75 -20.43 7.74
C ILE A 531 0.70 -21.78 8.45
N GLY A 532 -0.17 -21.91 9.45
CA GLY A 532 -0.49 -23.14 10.15
C GLY A 532 -1.89 -23.63 9.78
N ARG A 533 -2.13 -24.94 9.92
CA ARG A 533 -3.43 -25.57 9.62
C ARG A 533 -3.90 -26.41 10.78
N ASP A 534 -5.15 -26.21 11.16
CA ASP A 534 -5.87 -27.08 12.08
C ASP A 534 -6.75 -28.06 11.29
N LEU A 535 -6.29 -29.30 11.17
CA LEU A 535 -7.01 -30.35 10.45
C LEU A 535 -8.22 -30.90 11.21
N ILE A 536 -8.36 -30.60 12.51
CA ILE A 536 -9.49 -31.05 13.33
C ILE A 536 -10.65 -30.07 13.19
N LEU A 537 -10.36 -28.78 13.26
CA LEU A 537 -11.36 -27.72 13.16
C LEU A 537 -11.58 -27.22 11.73
N ASP A 538 -10.79 -27.71 10.76
CA ASP A 538 -10.72 -27.18 9.40
C ASP A 538 -10.45 -25.67 9.42
N GLY A 539 -9.31 -25.33 10.02
CA GLY A 539 -8.91 -23.97 10.31
C GLY A 539 -7.52 -23.63 9.82
N VAL A 540 -7.26 -22.33 9.77
CA VAL A 540 -5.98 -21.74 9.40
C VAL A 540 -5.55 -20.74 10.47
N GLU A 541 -4.25 -20.65 10.68
CA GLU A 541 -3.61 -19.57 11.41
C GLU A 541 -2.53 -18.95 10.51
N MET A 542 -2.47 -17.63 10.47
CA MET A 542 -1.38 -16.89 9.84
C MET A 542 -0.66 -16.09 10.91
N LEU A 543 0.66 -16.20 10.93
CA LEU A 543 1.54 -15.33 11.69
C LEU A 543 2.37 -14.50 10.72
N SER A 544 2.29 -13.18 10.82
CA SER A 544 3.21 -12.24 10.20
C SER A 544 3.87 -11.34 11.24
N GLY A 545 5.03 -10.76 10.93
CA GLY A 545 5.76 -9.98 11.91
C GLY A 545 7.17 -9.63 11.48
N ALA A 546 7.85 -8.84 12.29
CA ALA A 546 9.28 -8.62 12.17
C ALA A 546 9.89 -8.23 13.52
N ASP A 547 11.14 -8.61 13.74
CA ASP A 547 12.00 -7.97 14.73
C ASP A 547 12.96 -7.03 13.99
N VAL A 548 12.95 -5.76 14.35
CA VAL A 548 13.74 -4.71 13.70
C VAL A 548 14.53 -3.96 14.74
N ALA A 549 15.82 -3.74 14.48
CA ALA A 549 16.65 -2.85 15.27
C ALA A 549 17.26 -1.82 14.34
N VAL A 550 17.11 -0.55 14.70
CA VAL A 550 17.68 0.58 13.96
C VAL A 550 18.36 1.55 14.91
N ARG A 551 19.27 2.35 14.35
CA ARG A 551 19.86 3.50 14.99
C ARG A 551 19.13 4.75 14.48
N THR A 552 18.53 5.52 15.38
CA THR A 552 17.85 6.76 14.98
C THR A 552 18.85 7.72 14.36
N PHE A 553 18.43 8.40 13.31
CA PHE A 553 19.31 9.29 12.55
C PHE A 553 19.67 10.56 13.33
N ASP A 554 18.79 10.99 14.23
CA ASP A 554 18.98 12.18 15.05
C ASP A 554 20.04 11.94 16.15
N GLU A 555 19.70 11.35 17.26
CA GLU A 555 20.55 11.28 18.44
C GLU A 555 21.24 9.92 18.59
N ALA A 556 21.29 9.14 17.50
CA ALA A 556 21.92 7.82 17.42
C ALA A 556 21.39 6.85 18.50
N HIS A 557 20.11 7.01 18.87
CA HIS A 557 19.42 6.12 19.80
C HIS A 557 19.28 4.73 19.17
N VAL A 558 19.20 3.69 19.99
CA VAL A 558 18.90 2.35 19.49
C VAL A 558 17.42 2.12 19.68
N TYR A 559 16.69 1.97 18.58
CA TYR A 559 15.27 1.66 18.53
C TYR A 559 15.13 0.19 18.13
N GLU A 560 14.62 -0.63 19.04
CA GLU A 560 14.34 -2.06 18.82
C GLU A 560 12.82 -2.23 18.82
N SER A 561 12.25 -2.84 17.80
CA SER A 561 10.81 -3.15 17.75
C SER A 561 10.54 -4.60 17.41
N SER A 562 9.46 -5.12 17.97
CA SER A 562 8.94 -6.45 17.71
C SER A 562 7.47 -6.34 17.33
N THR A 563 7.12 -6.93 16.19
CA THR A 563 5.75 -6.96 15.67
C THR A 563 5.34 -8.42 15.47
N ARG A 564 4.17 -8.79 15.98
CA ARG A 564 3.56 -10.12 15.80
C ARG A 564 2.08 -9.96 15.54
N ASP A 565 1.65 -10.41 14.38
CA ASP A 565 0.30 -10.25 13.88
C ASP A 565 -0.25 -11.62 13.53
N PHE A 566 -1.34 -11.97 14.18
CA PHE A 566 -2.01 -13.26 14.09
C PHE A 566 -3.38 -13.08 13.46
N ALA A 567 -3.71 -13.95 12.52
CA ALA A 567 -5.04 -14.08 11.95
C ALA A 567 -5.44 -15.56 12.01
N GLU A 568 -6.54 -15.88 12.68
CA GLU A 568 -7.04 -17.26 12.80
C GLU A 568 -8.52 -17.36 12.45
N VAL A 569 -8.89 -18.44 11.79
CA VAL A 569 -10.28 -18.74 11.43
C VAL A 569 -10.46 -20.24 11.20
N ASN A 570 -11.68 -20.74 11.37
CA ASN A 570 -12.07 -22.09 11.00
C ASN A 570 -13.48 -22.14 10.40
N ASN A 571 -13.75 -23.16 9.60
CA ASN A 571 -15.03 -23.33 8.90
C ASN A 571 -16.19 -23.72 9.84
N LEU A 572 -15.93 -24.17 11.07
CA LEU A 572 -16.98 -24.50 12.04
C LEU A 572 -17.59 -23.25 12.72
N ALA A 573 -16.82 -22.17 12.80
CA ALA A 573 -17.23 -20.91 13.41
C ALA A 573 -16.60 -19.70 12.69
N PRO A 574 -16.95 -19.45 11.41
CA PRO A 574 -16.31 -18.42 10.60
C PRO A 574 -16.54 -16.99 11.15
N SER A 575 -17.64 -16.77 11.86
CA SER A 575 -17.94 -15.50 12.56
C SER A 575 -17.04 -15.24 13.78
N MET A 576 -16.29 -16.24 14.23
CA MET A 576 -15.32 -16.15 15.32
C MET A 576 -13.89 -15.95 14.82
N ALA A 577 -13.70 -15.57 13.54
CA ALA A 577 -12.39 -15.15 13.04
C ALA A 577 -11.79 -14.10 13.98
N ARG A 578 -10.55 -14.34 14.40
CA ARG A 578 -9.82 -13.49 15.34
C ARG A 578 -8.59 -12.94 14.65
N LEU A 579 -8.37 -11.64 14.85
CA LEU A 579 -7.12 -10.98 14.49
C LEU A 579 -6.51 -10.38 15.76
N THR A 580 -5.21 -10.57 15.94
CA THR A 580 -4.48 -10.06 17.11
C THR A 580 -3.17 -9.46 16.63
N PHE A 581 -2.85 -8.26 17.11
CA PHE A 581 -1.65 -7.53 16.72
C PHE A 581 -0.92 -7.05 17.96
N ASP A 582 0.32 -7.48 18.10
CA ASP A 582 1.21 -7.16 19.21
C ASP A 582 2.41 -6.39 18.66
N HIS A 583 2.50 -5.11 19.03
CA HIS A 583 3.56 -4.22 18.60
C HIS A 583 4.27 -3.66 19.83
N ALA A 584 5.57 -3.88 19.93
CA ALA A 584 6.38 -3.38 21.03
C ALA A 584 7.62 -2.67 20.51
N ALA A 585 8.08 -1.66 21.24
CA ALA A 585 9.32 -0.96 20.98
C ALA A 585 10.07 -0.66 22.27
N THR A 586 11.38 -0.84 22.23
CA THR A 586 12.33 -0.43 23.26
C THR A 586 13.31 0.55 22.64
N VAL A 587 13.35 1.76 23.19
CA VAL A 587 14.28 2.80 22.79
C VAL A 587 15.32 3.01 23.87
N ARG A 588 16.59 2.79 23.54
CA ARG A 588 17.73 3.11 24.40
C ARG A 588 18.31 4.45 23.97
N LEU A 589 18.06 5.47 24.78
CA LEU A 589 18.55 6.82 24.54
C LEU A 589 20.07 6.88 24.75
N ALA A 590 20.72 7.85 24.13
CA ALA A 590 22.18 8.02 24.20
C ALA A 590 22.69 8.28 25.64
N ASN A 591 21.83 8.81 26.53
CA ASN A 591 22.14 8.98 27.95
C ASN A 591 21.90 7.73 28.81
N GLY A 592 21.51 6.60 28.21
CA GLY A 592 21.27 5.33 28.90
C GLY A 592 19.87 5.16 29.49
N ARG A 593 18.98 6.15 29.37
CA ARG A 593 17.56 5.99 29.74
C ARG A 593 16.85 5.13 28.69
N THR A 594 15.83 4.39 29.13
CA THR A 594 15.01 3.54 28.28
C THR A 594 13.58 4.05 28.20
N ILE A 595 12.99 3.96 27.02
CA ILE A 595 11.54 4.12 26.78
C ILE A 595 11.04 2.78 26.26
N GLU A 596 10.01 2.22 26.87
CA GLU A 596 9.39 0.95 26.45
C GLU A 596 7.93 1.20 26.15
N GLY A 597 7.49 0.89 24.93
CA GLY A 597 6.09 0.98 24.50
C GLY A 597 5.58 -0.37 24.03
N SER A 598 4.32 -0.67 24.33
CA SER A 598 3.64 -1.85 23.81
C SER A 598 2.19 -1.52 23.49
N VAL A 599 1.70 -1.99 22.36
CA VAL A 599 0.31 -1.94 21.95
C VAL A 599 -0.14 -3.35 21.60
N HIS A 600 -1.24 -3.78 22.22
CA HIS A 600 -1.96 -4.98 21.86
C HIS A 600 -3.32 -4.58 21.32
N SER A 601 -3.69 -5.05 20.14
CA SER A 601 -5.03 -4.87 19.60
C SER A 601 -5.63 -6.22 19.21
N GLU A 602 -6.92 -6.37 19.47
CA GLU A 602 -7.69 -7.57 19.10
C GLU A 602 -8.94 -7.16 18.34
N PHE A 603 -9.20 -7.88 17.25
CA PHE A 603 -10.47 -7.84 16.54
C PHE A 603 -11.14 -9.21 16.61
N VAL A 604 -12.34 -9.25 17.19
CA VAL A 604 -13.19 -10.46 17.28
C VAL A 604 -14.65 -10.07 17.18
N GLY A 605 -15.40 -10.74 16.28
CA GLY A 605 -16.86 -10.65 16.24
C GLY A 605 -17.40 -9.23 16.03
N GLY A 606 -16.71 -8.41 15.23
CA GLY A 606 -17.13 -7.04 14.91
C GLY A 606 -16.74 -5.99 15.96
N LYS A 607 -15.91 -6.33 16.95
CA LYS A 607 -15.42 -5.42 17.98
C LYS A 607 -13.91 -5.23 17.87
N LEU A 608 -13.45 -4.01 18.12
CA LEU A 608 -12.04 -3.68 18.19
C LEU A 608 -11.69 -3.26 19.63
N THR A 609 -10.66 -3.89 20.19
CA THR A 609 -10.04 -3.46 21.44
C THR A 609 -8.58 -3.14 21.19
N ALA A 610 -8.07 -2.05 21.77
CA ALA A 610 -6.66 -1.71 21.76
C ALA A 610 -6.18 -1.31 23.16
N HIS A 611 -5.03 -1.82 23.59
CA HIS A 611 -4.40 -1.54 24.88
C HIS A 611 -2.98 -1.05 24.66
N ALA A 612 -2.68 0.19 25.03
CA ALA A 612 -1.34 0.76 24.98
C ALA A 612 -0.75 0.93 26.38
N LYS A 613 0.53 0.59 26.52
CA LYS A 613 1.35 0.85 27.71
C LYS A 613 2.67 1.50 27.32
N VAL A 614 3.10 2.49 28.09
CA VAL A 614 4.42 3.12 27.91
C VAL A 614 5.11 3.35 29.25
N ARG A 615 6.37 2.94 29.33
CA ARG A 615 7.28 3.19 30.47
C ARG A 615 8.43 4.09 30.06
N VAL A 616 8.83 4.99 30.95
CA VAL A 616 10.04 5.81 30.81
C VAL A 616 10.90 5.58 32.03
N GLY A 617 12.00 4.84 31.88
CA GLY A 617 12.66 4.22 33.03
C GLY A 617 11.69 3.27 33.74
N ASP A 618 11.54 3.43 35.05
CA ASP A 618 10.64 2.59 35.87
C ASP A 618 9.19 3.11 35.90
N ASP A 619 8.95 4.35 35.42
CA ASP A 619 7.65 5.03 35.53
C ASP A 619 6.70 4.59 34.40
N LEU A 620 5.52 4.06 34.77
CA LEU A 620 4.41 3.83 33.83
C LEU A 620 3.69 5.15 33.56
N VAL A 621 3.85 5.68 32.34
CA VAL A 621 3.34 7.00 31.95
C VAL A 621 2.10 6.93 31.05
N VAL A 622 1.87 5.80 30.40
CA VAL A 622 0.65 5.51 29.64
C VAL A 622 0.16 4.11 30.01
N ASP A 623 -1.13 4.00 30.30
CA ASP A 623 -1.88 2.74 30.43
C ASP A 623 -3.32 3.04 30.02
N ARG A 624 -3.68 2.76 28.76
CA ARG A 624 -4.96 3.14 28.18
C ARG A 624 -5.56 2.04 27.33
N ILE A 625 -6.87 1.87 27.45
CA ILE A 625 -7.66 0.90 26.70
C ILE A 625 -8.72 1.67 25.91
N TRP A 626 -8.86 1.31 24.63
CA TRP A 626 -9.93 1.76 23.74
C TRP A 626 -10.76 0.53 23.32
N GLU A 627 -12.07 0.66 23.32
CA GLU A 627 -13.03 -0.39 22.94
C GLU A 627 -14.12 0.23 22.06
N VAL A 628 -14.33 -0.30 20.86
CA VAL A 628 -15.35 0.18 19.89
C VAL A 628 -16.09 -0.96 19.22
#